data_AF-A0AAN4MZ81-F1
#
_entry.id   AF-A0AAN4MZ81-F1
#
_cell.length_a   1.000
_cell.length_b   1.000
_cell.length_c   1.000
_cell.angle_alpha   90.00
_cell.angle_beta   90.00
_cell.angle_gamma   90.00
#
_symmetry.space_group_name_H-M   'P 1'
#
loop_
_entity.id
_entity.type
_entity.pdbx_description
1 polymer ?
#
loop_
_entity_poly.entity_id
_entity_poly.type
_entity_poly.pdbx_seq_one_letter_code
_entity_poly.pdbx_strand_id
1 'polypeptide(L)' 'MKNMNSLSKHLFTVIISIVTVAGCIYAGNVEMNDDILSGMSFEKYQYIHDRIGDRATSSDVVKEYLRNRQFYDSIAY' A
#
# COMPACT_ATOMS: atom_id res chain seq x y z
N MET A 1 -20.36 -16.26 30.85
CA MET A 1 -19.42 -16.40 29.73
C MET A 1 -19.36 -17.88 29.34
N LYS A 2 -19.76 -18.23 28.12
CA LYS A 2 -19.91 -19.63 27.67
C LYS A 2 -18.55 -20.32 27.75
N ASN A 3 -18.48 -21.51 28.37
CA ASN A 3 -17.24 -22.31 28.45
C ASN A 3 -16.76 -22.64 27.03
N MET A 4 -15.82 -21.84 26.52
CA MET A 4 -15.26 -22.01 25.19
C MET A 4 -14.23 -23.14 25.24
N ASN A 5 -14.42 -24.16 24.41
CA ASN A 5 -13.50 -25.29 24.39
C ASN A 5 -12.09 -24.82 23.94
N SER A 6 -11.06 -25.57 24.31
CA SER A 6 -9.66 -25.20 24.02
C SER A 6 -9.38 -25.01 22.52
N LEU A 7 -10.02 -25.82 21.67
CA LEU A 7 -9.93 -25.74 20.21
C LEU A 7 -10.47 -24.39 19.69
N SER A 8 -11.63 -23.96 20.17
CA SER A 8 -12.22 -22.67 19.79
C SER A 8 -11.33 -21.51 20.23
N LYS A 9 -10.75 -21.56 21.44
CA LYS A 9 -9.80 -20.54 21.90
C LYS A 9 -8.60 -20.43 20.97
N HIS A 10 -7.98 -21.55 20.63
CA HIS A 10 -6.82 -21.57 19.74
C HIS A 10 -7.17 -21.08 18.34
N LEU A 11 -8.32 -21.47 17.79
CA LEU A 11 -8.79 -20.98 16.50
C LEU A 11 -8.98 -19.46 16.50
N PHE A 12 -9.61 -18.89 17.54
CA PHE A 12 -9.75 -17.44 17.66
C PHE A 12 -8.40 -16.74 17.77
N THR A 13 -7.46 -17.27 18.55
CA THR A 13 -6.11 -16.71 18.65
C THR A 13 -5.39 -16.70 17.30
N VAL A 14 -5.50 -17.79 16.51
CA VAL A 14 -4.91 -17.86 15.17
C VAL A 14 -5.55 -16.82 14.24
N ILE A 15 -6.88 -16.70 14.22
CA ILE A 15 -7.56 -15.70 13.39
C ILE A 15 -7.13 -14.29 13.75
N ILE A 16 -7.10 -13.96 15.05
CA ILE A 16 -6.65 -12.65 15.53
C ILE A 16 -5.21 -12.39 15.08
N SER A 17 -4.32 -13.37 15.20
CA SER A 17 -2.93 -13.20 14.78
C SER A 17 -2.79 -12.91 13.29
N ILE A 18 -3.56 -13.58 12.43
CA ILE A 18 -3.55 -13.35 10.97
C ILE A 18 -4.06 -11.94 10.66
N VAL A 19 -5.17 -11.54 11.27
CA VAL A 19 -5.76 -10.20 11.07
C VAL A 19 -4.78 -9.11 11.52
N THR A 20 -4.12 -9.29 12.67
CA THR A 20 -3.10 -8.33 13.15
C THR A 20 -1.95 -8.19 12.16
N VAL A 21 -1.39 -9.31 11.66
CA VAL A 21 -0.29 -9.27 10.69
C VAL A 21 -0.72 -8.61 9.38
N ALA A 22 -1.89 -8.95 8.85
CA ALA A 22 -2.43 -8.33 7.64
C ALA A 22 -2.66 -6.82 7.82
N GLY A 23 -3.14 -6.40 8.98
CA GLY A 23 -3.29 -4.99 9.34
C GLY A 23 -1.97 -4.24 9.36
N CYS A 24 -0.93 -4.82 9.97
CA CYS A 24 0.42 -4.23 9.97
C CYS A 24 1.00 -4.09 8.56
N ILE A 25 0.83 -5.10 7.70
CA ILE A 25 1.29 -5.05 6.31
C ILE A 25 0.54 -3.96 5.54
N TYR A 26 -0.77 -3.84 5.73
CA TYR A 26 -1.56 -2.79 5.08
C TYR A 26 -1.13 -1.39 5.53
N ALA A 27 -0.99 -1.18 6.85
CA ALA A 27 -0.55 0.11 7.41
C ALA A 27 0.82 0.52 6.86
N GLY A 28 1.80 -0.40 6.84
CA GLY A 28 3.12 -0.11 6.29
C GLY A 28 3.10 0.23 4.79
N ASN A 29 2.23 -0.40 4.00
CA ASN A 29 2.05 -0.03 2.59
C ASN A 29 1.41 1.36 2.43
N VAL A 30 0.49 1.75 3.31
CA VAL A 30 -0.12 3.09 3.31
C VAL A 30 0.94 4.15 3.63
N GLU A 31 1.71 3.94 4.69
CA GLU A 31 2.81 4.84 5.08
C GLU A 31 3.85 4.99 3.97
N MET A 32 4.29 3.87 3.36
CA MET A 32 5.24 3.92 2.24
C MET A 32 4.70 4.70 1.04
N ASN A 33 3.42 4.51 0.70
CA ASN A 33 2.81 5.24 -0.40
C ASN A 33 2.75 6.74 -0.10
N ASP A 34 2.41 7.12 1.14
CA ASP A 34 2.35 8.53 1.56
C ASP A 34 3.74 9.19 1.54
N ASP A 35 4.78 8.49 2.00
CA ASP A 35 6.18 8.94 1.93
C ASP A 35 6.63 9.16 0.47
N ILE A 36 6.28 8.25 -0.44
CA ILE A 36 6.62 8.40 -1.86
C ILE A 36 5.87 9.57 -2.49
N LEU A 37 4.57 9.69 -2.21
CA LEU A 37 3.72 10.74 -2.79
C LEU A 37 4.10 12.12 -2.26
N SER A 38 4.40 12.24 -0.97
CA SER A 38 4.84 13.50 -0.36
C SER A 38 6.21 13.96 -0.88
N GLY A 39 7.08 13.03 -1.27
CA GLY A 39 8.36 13.32 -1.93
C GLY A 39 8.26 13.56 -3.44
N MET A 40 7.11 13.32 -4.07
CA MET A 40 6.91 13.43 -5.51
C MET A 40 6.45 14.85 -5.89
N SER A 41 7.06 15.45 -6.92
CA SER A 41 6.55 16.72 -7.46
C SER A 41 5.17 16.52 -8.10
N PHE A 42 4.34 17.56 -8.04
CA PHE A 42 3.00 17.52 -8.62
C PHE A 42 3.02 17.20 -10.12
N GLU A 43 3.97 17.78 -10.87
CA GLU A 43 4.13 17.53 -12.31
C GLU A 43 4.50 16.06 -12.59
N LYS A 44 5.40 15.47 -11.80
CA LYS A 44 5.74 14.05 -11.88
C LYS A 44 4.53 13.17 -11.60
N TYR A 45 3.76 13.49 -10.57
CA TYR A 45 2.54 12.77 -10.23
C TYR A 45 1.53 12.82 -11.39
N GLN A 46 1.22 14.02 -11.90
CA GLN A 46 0.26 14.19 -12.98
C GLN A 46 0.71 13.48 -14.26
N TYR A 47 1.98 13.62 -14.64
CA TYR A 47 2.51 12.94 -15.82
C TYR A 47 2.35 11.41 -15.73
N ILE A 48 2.66 10.83 -14.57
CA ILE A 48 2.50 9.38 -14.37
C ILE A 48 1.01 9.02 -14.41
N HIS A 49 0.16 9.76 -13.70
CA HIS A 49 -1.29 9.55 -13.64
C HIS A 49 -1.93 9.58 -15.03
N ASP A 50 -1.64 10.59 -15.83
CA ASP A 50 -2.18 10.75 -17.18
C ASP A 50 -1.68 9.64 -18.13
N ARG A 51 -0.43 9.18 -17.93
CA ARG A 51 0.15 8.08 -18.71
C ARG A 51 -0.51 6.72 -18.44
N ILE A 52 -0.91 6.46 -17.19
CA ILE A 52 -1.58 5.20 -16.82
C ILE A 52 -3.12 5.28 -16.93
N GLY A 53 -3.66 6.49 -17.05
CA GLY A 53 -5.04 6.80 -17.41
C GLY A 53 -5.89 7.35 -16.27
N ASP A 54 -6.92 8.12 -16.62
CA ASP A 54 -7.76 8.93 -15.71
C ASP A 54 -8.47 8.20 -14.55
N ARG A 55 -8.50 6.86 -14.58
CA ARG A 55 -9.09 6.03 -13.52
C ARG A 55 -8.06 5.51 -12.52
N ALA A 56 -6.79 5.83 -12.71
CA ALA A 56 -5.73 5.36 -11.84
C ALA A 56 -5.82 5.99 -10.46
N THR A 57 -5.62 5.17 -9.44
CA THR A 57 -5.52 5.65 -8.07
C THR A 57 -4.10 6.14 -7.77
N SER A 58 -3.91 6.89 -6.70
CA SER A 58 -2.57 7.26 -6.25
C SER A 58 -1.70 6.03 -5.93
N SER A 59 -2.30 4.91 -5.51
CA SER A 59 -1.56 3.65 -5.34
C SER A 59 -1.05 3.10 -6.67
N ASP A 60 -1.82 3.24 -7.75
CA ASP A 60 -1.40 2.81 -9.08
C ASP A 60 -0.27 3.70 -9.63
N VAL A 61 -0.31 5.00 -9.33
CA VAL A 61 0.80 5.93 -9.60
C VAL A 61 2.07 5.49 -8.87
N VAL A 62 1.97 5.17 -7.57
CA VAL A 62 3.13 4.70 -6.78
C VAL A 62 3.66 3.37 -7.32
N LYS A 63 2.78 2.42 -7.67
CA LYS A 63 3.19 1.14 -8.27
C LYS A 63 3.90 1.34 -9.61
N GLU A 64 3.37 2.19 -10.48
CA GLU A 64 3.99 2.49 -11.77
C GLU A 64 5.34 3.19 -11.59
N TYR A 65 5.41 4.14 -10.64
CA TYR A 65 6.65 4.82 -10.26
C TYR A 65 7.70 3.81 -9.80
N LEU A 66 7.39 2.94 -8.83
CA LEU A 66 8.33 1.95 -8.31
C LEU A 66 8.77 0.95 -9.38
N ARG A 67 7.86 0.54 -10.28
CA ARG A 67 8.16 -0.36 -11.39
C ARG A 67 9.14 0.25 -12.40
N ASN A 68 9.09 1.55 -12.62
CA ASN A 68 9.89 2.27 -13.61
C ASN A 68 10.74 3.38 -12.99
N ARG A 69 11.18 3.18 -11.74
CA ARG A 69 11.78 4.25 -10.92
C ARG A 69 12.96 4.93 -11.60
N GLN A 70 13.86 4.15 -12.20
CA GLN A 70 15.03 4.67 -12.90
C GLN A 70 14.65 5.62 -14.05
N PHE A 71 13.57 5.33 -14.77
CA PHE A 71 13.09 6.20 -15.85
C PHE A 71 12.55 7.51 -15.29
N TYR A 72 11.64 7.44 -14.31
CA TYR A 72 11.01 8.63 -13.74
C TYR A 72 11.96 9.48 -12.88
N ASP A 73 13.05 8.91 -12.36
CA ASP A 73 14.09 9.68 -11.67
C ASP A 73 15.09 10.30 -12.67
N SER A 74 15.14 9.84 -13.93
CA SER A 74 16.05 10.35 -14.96
C SER A 74 15.51 11.52 -15.78
N ILE A 75 14.20 11.73 -15.78
CA ILE A 75 13.55 12.80 -16.55
C ILE A 75 13.22 13.99 -15.66
N ALA A 76 13.32 15.18 -16.23
CA ALA A 76 12.83 16.41 -15.61
C ALA A 76 11.34 16.60 -15.96
N TYR A 77 10.58 17.21 -15.05
CA TYR A 77 9.14 17.44 -15.16
C TYR A 77 8.86 18.94 -15.20
#